data_AF-A0A962EW54-F1
#
_entry.id   AF-A0A962EW54-F1
#
_cell.length_a   1.000
_cell.length_b   1.000
_cell.length_c   1.000
_cell.angle_alpha   90.00
_cell.angle_beta   90.00
_cell.angle_gamma   90.00
#
_symmetry.space_group_name_H-M   'P 1'
#
loop_
_entity.id
_entity.type
_entity.pdbx_description
1 polymer ?
#
loop_
_entity_poly.entity_id
_entity_poly.type
_entity_poly.pdbx_seq_one_letter_code
_entity_poly.pdbx_strand_id
1 'polypeptide(L)'
;MLRLLIDSKFRRETQSMAVHLSELAREREAARRRFLELCSAMQRASPGTEEYHSLMDAVDRARSAWRTAQKTFEKALVAVTA
;
A
#
# COMPACT_ATOMS: atom_id res chain seq x y z
N MET A 1 -23.75 33.80 -2.93
CA MET A 1 -23.56 32.83 -4.03
C MET A 1 -22.14 32.23 -4.05
N LEU A 2 -21.06 33.02 -3.91
CA LEU A 2 -19.67 32.52 -3.82
C LEU A 2 -19.40 31.51 -2.69
N ARG A 3 -20.02 31.68 -1.52
CA ARG A 3 -19.81 30.78 -0.36
C ARG A 3 -20.33 29.36 -0.60
N LEU A 4 -21.39 29.17 -1.38
CA LEU A 4 -21.94 27.84 -1.75
C LEU A 4 -21.08 27.11 -2.80
N LEU A 5 -20.44 27.85 -3.70
CA LEU A 5 -19.54 27.30 -4.72
C LEU A 5 -18.23 26.79 -4.10
N ILE A 6 -17.67 27.52 -3.14
CA ILE A 6 -16.49 27.10 -2.38
C ILE A 6 -16.80 25.81 -1.59
N ASP A 7 -17.97 25.77 -0.95
CA ASP A 7 -18.40 24.65 -0.09
C ASP A 7 -18.75 23.37 -0.87
N SER A 8 -19.11 23.50 -2.16
CA SER A 8 -19.36 22.36 -3.05
C SER A 8 -18.10 21.84 -3.73
N LYS A 9 -17.16 22.73 -4.11
CA LYS A 9 -15.85 22.36 -4.65
C LYS A 9 -14.99 21.64 -3.61
N PHE A 10 -14.91 22.21 -2.40
CA PHE A 10 -14.15 21.62 -1.29
C PHE A 10 -14.67 20.23 -0.88
N ARG A 11 -16.00 20.04 -0.87
CA ARG A 11 -16.62 18.71 -0.63
C ARG A 11 -16.29 17.68 -1.71
N ARG A 12 -16.25 18.07 -2.98
CA ARG A 12 -15.90 17.15 -4.08
C ARG A 12 -14.43 16.74 -4.03
N GLU A 13 -13.54 17.68 -3.74
CA GLU A 13 -12.10 17.42 -3.63
C GLU A 13 -11.77 16.52 -2.43
N THR A 14 -12.37 16.78 -1.27
CA THR A 14 -12.23 15.92 -0.08
C THR A 14 -12.79 14.52 -0.29
N GLN A 15 -13.93 14.37 -0.97
CA GLN A 15 -14.50 13.06 -1.30
C GLN A 15 -13.61 12.29 -2.30
N SER A 16 -13.11 12.96 -3.35
CA SER A 16 -12.17 12.35 -4.30
C SER A 16 -10.88 11.88 -3.60
N MET A 17 -10.38 12.68 -2.66
CA MET A 17 -9.18 12.36 -1.92
C MET A 17 -9.38 11.19 -0.93
N ALA A 18 -10.56 11.10 -0.30
CA ALA A 18 -10.91 9.98 0.57
C ALA A 18 -11.00 8.65 -0.21
N VAL A 19 -11.52 8.68 -1.45
CA VAL A 19 -11.53 7.51 -2.34
C VAL A 19 -10.10 7.09 -2.68
N HIS A 20 -9.25 8.04 -3.07
CA HIS A 20 -7.86 7.75 -3.41
C HIS A 20 -7.07 7.16 -2.22
N LEU A 21 -7.25 7.70 -1.01
CA LEU A 21 -6.65 7.12 0.20
C LEU A 21 -7.13 5.69 0.49
N SER A 22 -8.40 5.41 0.23
CA SER A 22 -8.98 4.07 0.41
C SER A 22 -8.38 3.07 -0.57
N GLU A 23 -8.17 3.47 -1.83
CA GLU A 23 -7.49 2.67 -2.85
C GLU A 23 -6.05 2.37 -2.46
N LEU A 24 -5.28 3.40 -2.08
CA LEU A 24 -3.90 3.24 -1.61
C LEU A 24 -3.82 2.34 -0.37
N ALA A 25 -4.78 2.44 0.56
CA ALA A 25 -4.84 1.57 1.73
C ALA A 25 -5.07 0.09 1.34
N ARG A 26 -5.92 -0.16 0.35
CA ARG A 26 -6.16 -1.51 -0.19
C ARG A 26 -4.93 -2.07 -0.89
N GLU A 27 -4.26 -1.29 -1.71
CA GLU A 27 -3.02 -1.69 -2.40
C GLU A 27 -1.91 -2.03 -1.40
N ARG A 28 -1.75 -1.18 -0.38
CA ARG A 28 -0.81 -1.40 0.72
C ARG A 28 -1.10 -2.69 1.47
N GLU A 29 -2.37 -2.97 1.77
CA GLU A 29 -2.77 -4.19 2.46
C GLU A 29 -2.59 -5.44 1.58
N ALA A 30 -2.88 -5.35 0.29
CA ALA A 30 -2.63 -6.44 -0.66
C ALA A 30 -1.13 -6.77 -0.75
N ALA A 31 -0.27 -5.75 -0.84
CA ALA A 31 1.19 -5.92 -0.82
C ALA A 31 1.67 -6.55 0.48
N ARG A 32 1.10 -6.13 1.62
CA ARG A 32 1.40 -6.70 2.95
C ARG A 32 1.05 -8.18 3.02
N ARG A 33 -0.15 -8.58 2.56
CA ARG A 33 -0.58 -9.98 2.55
C ARG A 33 0.35 -10.84 1.69
N ARG A 34 0.66 -10.39 0.48
CA ARG A 34 1.57 -11.10 -0.43
C ARG A 34 2.96 -11.30 0.18
N PHE A 35 3.48 -10.29 0.88
CA PHE A 35 4.74 -10.40 1.62
C PHE A 35 4.66 -11.46 2.73
N LEU A 36 3.58 -11.48 3.53
CA LEU A 36 3.38 -12.46 4.59
C LEU A 36 3.22 -13.89 4.05
N GLU A 37 2.49 -14.07 2.95
CA GLU A 37 2.35 -15.36 2.27
C GLU A 37 3.70 -15.91 1.82
N LEU A 38 4.53 -15.06 1.19
CA LEU A 38 5.87 -15.44 0.75
C LEU A 38 6.79 -15.75 1.94
N CYS A 39 6.72 -14.99 3.02
CA CYS A 39 7.45 -15.30 4.26
C CYS A 39 7.03 -16.66 4.82
N SER A 40 5.72 -16.97 4.83
CA SER A 40 5.24 -18.27 5.29
C SER A 40 5.67 -19.41 4.37
N ALA A 41 5.69 -19.20 3.05
CA ALA A 41 6.19 -20.19 2.10
C ALA A 41 7.68 -20.45 2.32
N MET A 42 8.48 -19.39 2.47
CA MET A 42 9.92 -19.49 2.73
C MET A 42 10.24 -20.22 4.04
N GLN A 43 9.44 -20.00 5.10
CA GLN A 43 9.59 -20.72 6.38
C GLN A 43 9.34 -22.23 6.27
N ARG A 44 8.52 -22.67 5.30
CA ARG A 44 8.22 -24.08 5.05
C ARG A 44 9.22 -24.72 4.08
N ALA A 45 9.90 -23.92 3.26
CA ALA A 45 10.90 -24.39 2.33
C ALA A 45 12.17 -24.81 3.08
N SER A 46 12.79 -25.90 2.62
CA SER A 46 14.06 -26.38 3.18
C SER A 46 15.18 -25.39 2.85
N PRO A 47 15.97 -24.93 3.84
CA PRO A 47 17.11 -24.06 3.58
C PRO A 47 18.09 -24.69 2.59
N GLY A 48 18.62 -23.89 1.66
CA GLY A 48 19.61 -24.32 0.67
C GLY A 48 19.04 -25.02 -0.57
N THR A 49 17.71 -25.09 -0.72
CA THR A 49 17.10 -25.48 -2.00
C THR A 49 16.97 -24.29 -2.94
N GLU A 50 16.92 -24.56 -4.24
CA GLU A 50 16.63 -23.53 -5.25
C GLU A 50 15.28 -22.85 -4.98
N GLU A 51 14.30 -23.60 -4.49
CA GLU A 51 13.01 -23.08 -4.05
C GLU A 51 13.15 -22.06 -2.90
N TYR A 52 13.98 -22.36 -1.89
CA TYR A 52 14.24 -21.43 -0.78
C TYR A 52 14.89 -20.13 -1.27
N HIS A 53 15.89 -20.21 -2.15
CA HIS A 53 16.54 -19.03 -2.73
C HIS A 53 15.59 -18.20 -3.59
N SER A 54 14.77 -18.86 -4.42
CA SER A 54 13.73 -18.20 -5.22
C SER A 54 12.67 -17.50 -4.34
N LEU A 55 12.27 -18.14 -3.24
CA LEU A 55 11.34 -17.58 -2.27
C LEU A 55 11.96 -16.40 -1.51
N MET A 56 13.25 -16.47 -1.15
CA MET A 56 13.98 -15.36 -0.52
C MET A 56 13.99 -14.11 -1.42
N ASP A 57 14.31 -14.28 -2.70
CA ASP A 57 14.24 -13.19 -3.69
C ASP A 57 12.82 -12.63 -3.84
N ALA A 58 11.81 -13.51 -3.83
CA ALA A 58 10.41 -13.10 -3.90
C ALA A 58 9.98 -12.32 -2.65
N VAL A 59 10.40 -12.76 -1.46
CA VAL A 59 10.19 -12.07 -0.17
C VAL A 59 10.80 -10.67 -0.22
N ASP A 60 12.04 -10.52 -0.72
CA ASP A 60 12.71 -9.23 -0.80
C ASP A 60 12.03 -8.26 -1.78
N ARG A 61 11.57 -8.75 -2.93
CA ARG A 61 10.75 -7.97 -3.86
C ARG A 61 9.43 -7.54 -3.24
N ALA A 62 8.73 -8.46 -2.57
CA ALA A 62 7.44 -8.17 -1.93
C ALA A 62 7.61 -7.19 -0.76
N ARG A 63 8.68 -7.32 0.03
CA ARG A 63 9.04 -6.38 1.10
C ARG A 63 9.26 -4.97 0.56
N SER A 64 9.99 -4.86 -0.54
CA SER A 64 10.27 -3.59 -1.20
C SER A 64 8.98 -2.95 -1.74
N ALA A 65 8.13 -3.74 -2.39
CA ALA A 65 6.82 -3.29 -2.87
C ALA A 65 5.92 -2.80 -1.72
N TRP A 66 5.83 -3.55 -0.62
CA TRP A 66 5.06 -3.15 0.55
C TRP A 66 5.59 -1.85 1.18
N ARG A 67 6.90 -1.70 1.31
CA ARG A 67 7.52 -0.45 1.80
C ARG A 67 7.20 0.75 0.92
N THR A 68 7.23 0.58 -0.40
CA THR A 68 6.86 1.64 -1.34
C THR A 68 5.39 2.02 -1.19
N ALA A 69 4.49 1.04 -1.17
CA ALA A 69 3.06 1.28 -0.97
C ALA A 69 2.76 1.98 0.37
N GLN A 70 3.44 1.57 1.45
CA GLN A 70 3.35 2.21 2.76
C GLN A 70 3.76 3.68 2.70
N LYS A 71 4.91 4.00 2.10
CA LYS A 71 5.39 5.39 1.95
C LYS A 71 4.45 6.24 1.11
N THR A 72 3.91 5.70 0.01
CA THR A 72 2.95 6.41 -0.84
C THR A 72 1.67 6.73 -0.06
N PHE A 73 1.15 5.75 0.69
CA PHE A 73 0.00 5.96 1.54
C PHE A 73 0.24 7.03 2.62
N GLU A 74 1.40 6.98 3.31
CA GLU A 74 1.75 7.97 4.34
C GLU A 74 1.86 9.38 3.76
N LYS A 75 2.50 9.54 2.59
CA LYS A 75 2.59 10.85 1.90
C LYS A 75 1.21 11.37 1.51
N ALA A 76 0.37 10.50 0.95
CA ALA A 76 -1.00 10.87 0.60
C ALA A 76 -1.77 11.29 1.85
N LEU A 77 -1.68 10.52 2.94
CA LEU A 77 -2.37 10.82 4.20
C LEU A 77 -1.97 12.19 4.75
N VAL A 78 -0.67 12.48 4.81
CA VAL A 78 -0.16 13.79 5.26
C VAL A 78 -0.71 14.92 4.40
N ALA A 79 -0.78 14.75 3.08
CA ALA A 79 -1.29 15.76 2.16
C ALA A 79 -2.80 16.05 2.33
N VAL A 80 -3.57 15.14 2.96
CA VAL A 80 -4.99 15.37 3.28
C VAL A 80 -5.18 15.98 4.66
N THR A 81 -4.23 15.77 5.58
CA THR A 81 -4.33 16.24 6.97
C THR A 81 -3.59 17.54 7.25
N ALA A 82 -2.76 18.02 6.32
CA ALA A 82 -2.00 19.28 6.40
C ALA A 82 -2.78 20.45 5.80
#